data_AF-A0A441VQS4-F1
#
_entry.id   AF-A0A441VQS4-F1
#
_cell.length_a   1.000
_cell.length_b   1.000
_cell.length_c   1.000
_cell.angle_alpha   90.00
_cell.angle_beta   90.00
_cell.angle_gamma   90.00
#
_symmetry.space_group_name_H-M   'P 1'
#
loop_
_entity.id
_entity.type
_entity.pdbx_description
1 polymer ?
#
loop_
_entity_poly.entity_id
_entity_poly.type
_entity_poly.pdbx_seq_one_letter_code
_entity_poly.pdbx_strand_id
1 'polypeptide(L)'
;MYNLFVSGREEEWRGEPCILDLTRCVRHGEYTDKQIADRFGTFDEAALAELKRLPCIFAYEAGRDLAPKFGIIREVTVRQRQARIEYEIITVEPFLTVADFDTLSFELDIGNWEMNRTHWAVKDVNLPKELHAARGILLPSWTRQAARAVDITKHGFDVGLSFPGEVRALVEQVARELEARIGPHAYFYDNNYVSQLARPSLDTLLQDIYRNRSKLIVVFIGSDYQRKDWCGVEFRAIRDIIMERDHQRIMFVRVDDGTVDGVFKTDGYLDARRFDPARIAEFICERLALIG
;
A
#
# COMPACT_ATOMS: atom_id res chain seq x y z
N MET A 1 -7.68 1.74 0.47
CA MET A 1 -9.13 2.01 0.45
C MET A 1 -9.91 0.72 0.33
N TYR A 2 -11.11 0.68 0.90
CA TYR A 2 -12.06 -0.41 0.72
C TYR A 2 -13.51 0.14 0.71
N ASN A 3 -14.45 -0.62 0.14
CA ASN A 3 -15.88 -0.32 0.22
C ASN A 3 -16.48 -0.96 1.47
N LEU A 4 -17.15 -0.18 2.30
CA LEU A 4 -17.99 -0.68 3.38
C LEU A 4 -19.46 -0.58 2.96
N PHE A 5 -20.14 -1.72 2.92
CA PHE A 5 -21.59 -1.78 2.77
C PHE A 5 -22.20 -2.22 4.09
N VAL A 6 -23.18 -1.47 4.57
CA VAL A 6 -23.96 -1.82 5.77
C VAL A 6 -25.41 -1.97 5.35
N SER A 7 -26.06 -3.07 5.73
CA SER A 7 -27.49 -3.30 5.46
C SER A 7 -28.27 -3.63 6.73
N GLY A 8 -29.43 -3.03 6.88
CA GLY A 8 -30.41 -3.36 7.92
C GLY A 8 -31.23 -4.61 7.64
N ARG A 9 -31.03 -5.24 6.46
CA ARG A 9 -31.73 -6.44 6.00
C ARG A 9 -30.86 -7.68 6.18
N GLU A 10 -31.38 -8.69 6.88
CA GLU A 10 -30.68 -9.95 7.20
C GLU A 10 -30.59 -10.89 5.98
N GLU A 11 -31.43 -10.65 4.98
CA GLU A 11 -31.45 -11.33 3.70
C GLU A 11 -30.39 -10.78 2.71
N GLU A 12 -29.79 -9.64 3.00
CA GLU A 12 -28.76 -9.06 2.14
C GLU A 12 -27.49 -9.93 2.12
N TRP A 13 -26.68 -9.75 1.07
CA TRP A 13 -25.41 -10.46 0.87
C TRP A 13 -25.57 -11.97 0.60
N ARG A 14 -26.71 -12.38 0.02
CA ARG A 14 -27.02 -13.76 -0.40
C ARG A 14 -26.88 -14.01 -1.91
N GLY A 15 -26.31 -13.04 -2.63
CA GLY A 15 -26.06 -13.13 -4.09
C GLY A 15 -27.00 -12.29 -4.94
N GLU A 16 -28.08 -11.76 -4.34
CA GLU A 16 -28.97 -10.82 -5.02
C GLU A 16 -28.39 -9.40 -5.02
N PRO A 17 -28.54 -8.63 -6.12
CA PRO A 17 -28.05 -7.26 -6.21
C PRO A 17 -28.69 -6.33 -5.16
N CYS A 18 -27.88 -5.49 -4.55
CA CYS A 18 -28.32 -4.51 -3.57
C CYS A 18 -28.79 -3.23 -4.28
N ILE A 19 -29.81 -2.56 -3.75
CA ILE A 19 -30.30 -1.26 -4.26
C ILE A 19 -30.29 -0.24 -3.14
N LEU A 20 -29.58 0.87 -3.37
CA LEU A 20 -29.44 1.97 -2.42
C LEU A 20 -29.83 3.30 -3.07
N ASP A 21 -30.40 4.21 -2.28
CA ASP A 21 -30.58 5.60 -2.71
C ASP A 21 -29.21 6.29 -2.81
N LEU A 22 -28.97 7.09 -3.85
CA LEU A 22 -27.69 7.78 -4.07
C LEU A 22 -27.29 8.75 -2.95
N THR A 23 -28.25 9.19 -2.12
CA THR A 23 -27.94 9.97 -0.93
C THR A 23 -27.21 9.15 0.12
N ARG A 24 -27.26 7.81 0.03
CA ARG A 24 -26.63 6.85 0.96
C ARG A 24 -25.36 6.21 0.40
N CYS A 25 -24.90 6.64 -0.77
CA CYS A 25 -23.76 6.04 -1.44
C CYS A 25 -22.64 7.06 -1.59
N VAL A 26 -21.51 6.79 -0.93
CA VAL A 26 -20.22 7.49 -1.13
C VAL A 26 -20.36 9.01 -1.00
N ARG A 27 -20.90 9.45 0.14
CA ARG A 27 -21.15 10.87 0.45
C ARG A 27 -20.41 11.30 1.72
N HIS A 28 -19.99 12.56 1.74
CA HIS A 28 -19.43 13.18 2.95
C HIS A 28 -20.37 13.11 4.16
N GLY A 29 -21.68 13.30 3.93
CA GLY A 29 -22.71 13.17 4.97
C GLY A 29 -23.11 11.72 5.29
N GLU A 30 -22.55 10.74 4.59
CA GLU A 30 -22.82 9.32 4.77
C GLU A 30 -21.49 8.55 4.88
N TYR A 31 -20.72 8.90 5.91
CA TYR A 31 -19.56 8.17 6.43
C TYR A 31 -18.36 7.97 5.48
N THR A 32 -18.30 8.71 4.37
CA THR A 32 -17.13 8.77 3.49
C THR A 32 -16.42 10.10 3.70
N ASP A 33 -15.08 10.15 3.77
CA ASP A 33 -14.35 11.43 3.87
C ASP A 33 -14.67 12.36 2.68
N LYS A 34 -14.59 13.68 2.92
CA LYS A 34 -14.97 14.69 1.91
C LYS A 34 -14.17 14.53 0.61
N GLN A 35 -12.86 14.35 0.69
CA GLN A 35 -12.00 14.26 -0.49
C GLN A 35 -12.32 12.99 -1.31
N ILE A 36 -12.65 11.90 -0.61
CA ILE A 36 -13.04 10.62 -1.22
C ILE A 36 -14.43 10.75 -1.87
N ALA A 37 -15.37 11.39 -1.18
CA ALA A 37 -16.71 11.64 -1.70
C ALA A 37 -16.71 12.57 -2.92
N ASP A 38 -15.88 13.61 -2.92
CA ASP A 38 -15.70 14.50 -4.07
C ASP A 38 -15.12 13.75 -5.28
N ARG A 39 -14.27 12.74 -5.03
CA ARG A 39 -13.64 11.91 -6.07
C ARG A 39 -14.57 10.82 -6.63
N PHE A 40 -15.33 10.15 -5.79
CA PHE A 40 -16.07 8.93 -6.17
C PHE A 40 -17.59 9.10 -6.17
N GLY A 41 -18.13 10.10 -5.47
CA GLY A 41 -19.57 10.30 -5.29
C GLY A 41 -20.32 10.81 -6.52
N THR A 42 -19.60 11.16 -7.61
CA THR A 42 -20.20 11.45 -8.93
C THR A 42 -20.65 10.18 -9.64
N PHE A 43 -20.06 9.03 -9.33
CA PHE A 43 -20.24 7.77 -10.05
C PHE A 43 -20.04 7.89 -11.56
N ASP A 44 -19.09 8.73 -11.98
CA ASP A 44 -18.64 8.72 -13.38
C ASP A 44 -17.88 7.43 -13.73
N GLU A 45 -17.58 7.22 -15.01
CA GLU A 45 -16.97 5.99 -15.50
C GLU A 45 -15.63 5.67 -14.82
N ALA A 46 -14.80 6.69 -14.58
CA ALA A 46 -13.51 6.51 -13.93
C ALA A 46 -13.68 6.15 -12.45
N ALA A 47 -14.55 6.86 -11.74
CA ALA A 47 -14.89 6.57 -10.35
C ALA A 47 -15.43 5.14 -10.19
N LEU A 48 -16.36 4.72 -11.05
CA LEU A 48 -16.93 3.38 -11.03
C LEU A 48 -15.89 2.30 -11.35
N ALA A 49 -15.01 2.55 -12.31
CA ALA A 49 -13.92 1.62 -12.64
C ALA A 49 -12.97 1.39 -11.45
N GLU A 50 -12.71 2.44 -10.66
CA GLU A 50 -11.90 2.34 -9.45
C GLU A 50 -12.62 1.67 -8.28
N LEU A 51 -13.86 2.09 -7.97
CA LEU A 51 -14.67 1.51 -6.89
C LEU A 51 -14.85 -0.01 -7.05
N LYS A 52 -14.99 -0.48 -8.29
CA LYS A 52 -15.08 -1.92 -8.63
C LYS A 52 -13.82 -2.72 -8.35
N ARG A 53 -12.65 -2.07 -8.23
CA ARG A 53 -11.37 -2.73 -7.91
C ARG A 53 -11.09 -2.80 -6.42
N LEU A 54 -11.83 -2.04 -5.61
CA LEU A 54 -11.61 -2.01 -4.17
C LEU A 54 -12.19 -3.26 -3.50
N PRO A 55 -11.51 -3.81 -2.48
CA PRO A 55 -12.10 -4.84 -1.62
C PRO A 55 -13.36 -4.32 -0.94
N CYS A 56 -14.30 -5.22 -0.68
CA CYS A 56 -15.56 -4.88 -0.02
C CYS A 56 -15.72 -5.65 1.28
N ILE A 57 -16.18 -4.96 2.32
CA ILE A 57 -16.80 -5.58 3.49
C ILE A 57 -18.31 -5.37 3.38
N PHE A 58 -19.05 -6.46 3.39
CA PHE A 58 -20.50 -6.50 3.41
C PHE A 58 -20.96 -6.84 4.82
N ALA A 59 -21.37 -5.82 5.55
CA ALA A 59 -21.75 -5.90 6.95
C ALA A 59 -23.26 -5.66 7.14
N TYR A 60 -23.71 -5.83 8.37
CA TYR A 60 -25.09 -5.65 8.78
C TYR A 60 -25.19 -4.54 9.82
N GLU A 61 -26.36 -3.90 9.93
CA GLU A 61 -26.60 -2.93 10.99
C GLU A 61 -26.41 -3.55 12.39
N ALA A 62 -26.04 -2.73 13.37
CA ALA A 62 -25.85 -3.15 14.74
C ALA A 62 -27.12 -3.81 15.31
N GLY A 63 -26.92 -4.87 16.11
CA GLY A 63 -28.02 -5.65 16.71
C GLY A 63 -28.60 -6.75 15.82
N ARG A 64 -28.05 -6.98 14.62
CA ARG A 64 -28.42 -8.13 13.77
C ARG A 64 -27.65 -9.41 14.09
N ASP A 65 -26.53 -9.31 14.81
CA ASP A 65 -25.65 -10.42 15.20
C ASP A 65 -25.22 -11.34 14.03
N LEU A 66 -25.09 -10.76 12.83
CA LEU A 66 -24.65 -11.46 11.62
C LEU A 66 -23.21 -11.09 11.27
N ALA A 67 -22.38 -12.11 11.04
CA ALA A 67 -20.99 -11.93 10.66
C ALA A 67 -20.88 -11.21 9.29
N PRO A 68 -19.96 -10.24 9.17
CA PRO A 68 -19.68 -9.57 7.91
C PRO A 68 -19.07 -10.54 6.89
N LYS A 69 -19.20 -10.20 5.61
CA LYS A 69 -18.65 -10.98 4.49
C LYS A 69 -17.64 -10.17 3.71
N PHE A 70 -16.70 -10.86 3.10
CA PHE A 70 -15.73 -10.27 2.18
C PHE A 70 -16.19 -10.44 0.73
N GLY A 71 -15.86 -9.49 -0.14
CA GLY A 71 -16.14 -9.63 -1.56
C GLY A 71 -15.71 -8.44 -2.40
N ILE A 72 -16.36 -8.31 -3.56
CA ILE A 72 -16.10 -7.26 -4.55
C ILE A 72 -17.38 -6.80 -5.26
N ILE A 73 -17.36 -5.58 -5.77
CA ILE A 73 -18.38 -5.08 -6.67
C ILE A 73 -18.09 -5.62 -8.09
N ARG A 74 -19.12 -6.19 -8.72
CA ARG A 74 -19.07 -6.63 -10.12
C ARG A 74 -19.58 -5.56 -11.07
N GLU A 75 -20.70 -4.94 -10.72
CA GLU A 75 -21.27 -3.85 -11.52
C GLU A 75 -22.02 -2.84 -10.66
N VAL A 76 -22.02 -1.58 -11.10
CA VAL A 76 -22.84 -0.52 -10.50
C VAL A 76 -23.63 0.15 -11.61
N THR A 77 -24.95 0.10 -11.50
CA THR A 77 -25.85 0.82 -12.40
C THR A 77 -26.55 1.93 -11.64
N VAL A 78 -26.33 3.18 -12.06
CA VAL A 78 -26.99 4.35 -11.47
C VAL A 78 -28.15 4.80 -12.36
N ARG A 79 -29.38 4.81 -11.82
CA ARG A 79 -30.59 5.28 -12.51
C ARG A 79 -31.56 5.89 -11.51
N GLN A 80 -32.27 6.94 -11.91
CA GLN A 80 -33.39 7.51 -11.14
C GLN A 80 -33.07 7.73 -9.64
N ARG A 81 -31.87 8.27 -9.36
CA ARG A 81 -31.34 8.52 -7.99
C ARG A 81 -31.08 7.27 -7.13
N GLN A 82 -31.01 6.10 -7.73
CA GLN A 82 -30.63 4.86 -7.06
C GLN A 82 -29.37 4.27 -7.70
N ALA A 83 -28.57 3.58 -6.89
CA ALA A 83 -27.50 2.71 -7.34
C ALA A 83 -27.95 1.26 -7.13
N ARG A 84 -27.88 0.46 -8.20
CA ARG A 84 -27.98 -1.00 -8.14
C ARG A 84 -26.58 -1.57 -8.20
N ILE A 85 -26.20 -2.33 -7.17
CA ILE A 85 -24.86 -2.89 -6.98
C ILE A 85 -24.95 -4.40 -7.13
N GLU A 86 -24.33 -4.93 -8.18
CA GLU A 86 -24.04 -6.35 -8.31
C GLU A 86 -22.69 -6.63 -7.64
N TYR A 87 -22.63 -7.68 -6.84
CA TYR A 87 -21.43 -8.02 -6.07
C TYR A 87 -21.20 -9.53 -6.07
N GLU A 88 -19.99 -9.92 -5.68
CA GLU A 88 -19.62 -11.30 -5.45
C GLU A 88 -19.01 -11.43 -4.06
N ILE A 89 -19.51 -12.42 -3.30
CA ILE A 89 -18.92 -12.80 -2.02
C ILE A 89 -17.75 -13.74 -2.29
N ILE A 90 -16.59 -13.42 -1.73
CA ILE A 90 -15.39 -14.24 -1.81
C ILE A 90 -15.14 -14.79 -0.41
N THR A 91 -15.14 -16.12 -0.30
CA THR A 91 -14.90 -16.80 0.99
C THR A 91 -13.45 -16.58 1.44
N VAL A 92 -13.29 -16.04 2.65
CA VAL A 92 -12.03 -15.89 3.37
C VAL A 92 -12.25 -16.51 4.75
N GLU A 93 -11.38 -17.43 5.15
CA GLU A 93 -11.49 -18.12 6.45
C GLU A 93 -10.12 -18.15 7.16
N PRO A 94 -10.02 -17.66 8.42
CA PRO A 94 -11.04 -16.91 9.14
C PRO A 94 -11.26 -15.50 8.55
N PHE A 95 -12.43 -14.92 8.79
CA PHE A 95 -12.72 -13.50 8.50
C PHE A 95 -13.23 -12.78 9.75
N LEU A 96 -13.66 -11.53 9.60
CA LEU A 96 -14.19 -10.70 10.69
C LEU A 96 -15.47 -11.29 11.30
N THR A 97 -15.60 -11.13 12.61
CA THR A 97 -16.78 -11.42 13.41
C THR A 97 -17.58 -10.15 13.69
N VAL A 98 -18.76 -10.28 14.30
CA VAL A 98 -19.57 -9.14 14.74
C VAL A 98 -18.80 -8.27 15.74
N ALA A 99 -18.12 -8.90 16.72
CA ALA A 99 -17.36 -8.19 17.75
C ALA A 99 -16.12 -7.46 17.20
N ASP A 100 -15.63 -7.83 16.01
CA ASP A 100 -14.49 -7.15 15.40
C ASP A 100 -14.85 -5.75 14.92
N PHE A 101 -16.12 -5.46 14.61
CA PHE A 101 -16.55 -4.11 14.24
C PHE A 101 -16.50 -3.12 15.40
N ASP A 102 -16.75 -3.60 16.63
CA ASP A 102 -16.59 -2.79 17.82
C ASP A 102 -15.09 -2.60 18.15
N THR A 103 -14.33 -3.70 18.12
CA THR A 103 -12.92 -3.70 18.56
C THR A 103 -11.93 -3.14 17.54
N LEU A 104 -12.25 -3.17 16.24
CA LEU A 104 -11.41 -2.64 15.15
C LEU A 104 -12.03 -1.39 14.50
N SER A 105 -12.97 -0.74 15.18
CA SER A 105 -13.66 0.45 14.66
C SER A 105 -12.69 1.55 14.25
N PHE A 106 -11.64 1.79 15.03
CA PHE A 106 -10.62 2.78 14.72
C PHE A 106 -9.79 2.36 13.49
N GLU A 107 -9.26 1.14 13.49
CA GLU A 107 -8.41 0.60 12.42
C GLU A 107 -9.14 0.55 11.08
N LEU A 108 -10.44 0.22 11.10
CA LEU A 108 -11.28 0.14 9.92
C LEU A 108 -11.92 1.48 9.51
N ASP A 109 -11.62 2.57 10.23
CA ASP A 109 -12.20 3.91 10.02
C ASP A 109 -13.74 3.90 10.05
N ILE A 110 -14.30 3.19 11.01
CA ILE A 110 -15.74 3.07 11.24
C ILE A 110 -16.14 4.09 12.31
N GLY A 111 -16.96 5.05 11.91
CA GLY A 111 -17.42 6.13 12.77
C GLY A 111 -18.44 5.69 13.80
N ASN A 112 -18.62 6.53 14.82
CA ASN A 112 -19.69 6.35 15.80
C ASN A 112 -21.06 6.32 15.09
N TRP A 113 -21.90 5.36 15.48
CA TRP A 113 -23.25 5.16 14.94
C TRP A 113 -23.33 4.80 13.46
N GLU A 114 -22.21 4.62 12.75
CA GLU A 114 -22.18 4.25 11.33
C GLU A 114 -22.90 2.92 11.05
N MET A 115 -22.75 1.98 11.97
CA MET A 115 -23.40 0.68 11.91
C MET A 115 -24.91 0.73 12.18
N ASN A 116 -25.52 1.89 12.47
CA ASN A 116 -26.96 1.98 12.73
C ASN A 116 -27.78 2.37 11.50
N ARG A 117 -27.17 2.36 10.31
CA ARG A 117 -27.83 2.82 9.10
C ARG A 117 -27.32 2.14 7.85
N THR A 118 -28.25 1.76 6.99
CA THR A 118 -27.97 1.16 5.69
C THR A 118 -27.32 2.19 4.75
N HIS A 119 -26.12 1.90 4.27
CA HIS A 119 -25.35 2.78 3.40
C HIS A 119 -24.20 2.06 2.67
N TRP A 120 -23.56 2.78 1.74
CA TRP A 120 -22.29 2.42 1.13
C TRP A 120 -21.28 3.55 1.35
N ALA A 121 -20.20 3.26 2.07
CA ALA A 121 -19.09 4.17 2.31
C ALA A 121 -17.77 3.67 1.67
N VAL A 122 -16.85 4.59 1.42
CA VAL A 122 -15.48 4.28 1.00
C VAL A 122 -14.52 4.77 2.07
N LYS A 123 -13.68 3.88 2.58
CA LYS A 123 -12.74 4.15 3.67
C LYS A 123 -11.32 4.21 3.15
N ASP A 124 -10.52 5.19 3.59
CA ASP A 124 -9.09 5.27 3.23
C ASP A 124 -8.19 4.52 4.20
N VAL A 125 -8.48 3.23 4.32
CA VAL A 125 -7.72 2.28 5.12
C VAL A 125 -7.05 1.25 4.23
N ASN A 126 -5.85 0.82 4.62
CA ASN A 126 -5.20 -0.34 4.03
C ASN A 126 -5.77 -1.63 4.64
N LEU A 127 -6.94 -2.04 4.15
CA LEU A 127 -7.68 -3.16 4.73
C LEU A 127 -6.84 -4.46 4.88
N PRO A 128 -6.04 -4.89 3.88
CA PRO A 128 -5.17 -6.07 4.05
C PRO A 128 -4.18 -5.94 5.22
N LYS A 129 -3.60 -4.76 5.42
CA LYS A 129 -2.66 -4.51 6.52
C LYS A 129 -3.36 -4.61 7.87
N GLU A 130 -4.47 -3.90 8.04
CA GLU A 130 -5.17 -3.83 9.33
C GLU A 130 -5.72 -5.21 9.73
N LEU A 131 -6.31 -5.95 8.80
CA LEU A 131 -6.83 -7.30 9.07
C LEU A 131 -5.72 -8.30 9.40
N HIS A 132 -4.58 -8.21 8.72
CA HIS A 132 -3.43 -9.07 9.02
C HIS A 132 -2.83 -8.73 10.39
N ALA A 133 -2.63 -7.45 10.69
CA ALA A 133 -2.04 -7.00 11.95
C ALA A 133 -2.94 -7.33 13.15
N ALA A 134 -4.25 -7.10 13.04
CA ALA A 134 -5.17 -7.27 14.15
C ALA A 134 -5.61 -8.71 14.41
N ARG A 135 -5.72 -9.53 13.35
CA ARG A 135 -6.34 -10.87 13.42
C ARG A 135 -5.61 -11.96 12.62
N GLY A 136 -4.50 -11.64 11.96
CA GLY A 136 -3.79 -12.58 11.10
C GLY A 136 -4.58 -12.98 9.84
N ILE A 137 -5.66 -12.26 9.51
CA ILE A 137 -6.51 -12.56 8.37
C ILE A 137 -5.76 -12.22 7.08
N LEU A 138 -5.63 -13.20 6.18
CA LEU A 138 -5.00 -13.03 4.88
C LEU A 138 -6.06 -12.83 3.80
N LEU A 139 -6.09 -11.63 3.23
CA LEU A 139 -6.92 -11.35 2.07
C LEU A 139 -6.25 -11.81 0.76
N PRO A 140 -7.03 -12.06 -0.32
CA PRO A 140 -6.49 -12.40 -1.63
C PRO A 140 -5.43 -11.41 -2.13
N SER A 141 -4.40 -11.87 -2.82
CA SER A 141 -3.24 -11.04 -3.20
C SER A 141 -3.57 -9.77 -3.97
N TRP A 142 -4.64 -9.76 -4.77
CA TRP A 142 -5.09 -8.59 -5.52
C TRP A 142 -5.56 -7.43 -4.62
N THR A 143 -5.96 -7.68 -3.38
CA THR A 143 -6.39 -6.62 -2.45
C THR A 143 -5.22 -5.75 -2.02
N ARG A 144 -3.99 -6.28 -2.03
CA ARG A 144 -2.76 -5.50 -1.83
C ARG A 144 -2.51 -4.50 -2.95
N GLN A 145 -2.99 -4.78 -4.17
CA GLN A 145 -2.88 -3.88 -5.32
C GLN A 145 -3.97 -2.78 -5.32
N ALA A 146 -5.06 -2.98 -4.56
CA ALA A 146 -6.16 -2.02 -4.43
C ALA A 146 -5.90 -0.93 -3.37
N ALA A 147 -4.89 -1.10 -2.52
CA ALA A 147 -4.26 0.02 -1.84
C ALA A 147 -3.55 0.85 -2.94
N ARG A 148 -4.19 1.93 -3.38
CA ARG A 148 -3.75 2.91 -4.40
C ARG A 148 -2.62 2.38 -5.29
N ALA A 149 -2.91 1.91 -6.50
CA ALA A 149 -1.88 1.80 -7.53
C ALA A 149 -1.22 3.18 -7.68
N VAL A 150 -0.02 3.31 -7.12
CA VAL A 150 0.74 4.55 -7.13
C VAL A 150 1.44 4.66 -8.47
N ASP A 151 1.26 5.79 -9.17
CA ASP A 151 1.99 6.10 -10.40
C ASP A 151 3.43 6.48 -10.03
N ILE A 152 4.37 5.54 -10.21
CA ILE A 152 5.78 5.73 -9.87
C ILE A 152 6.46 6.76 -10.76
N THR A 153 5.80 7.34 -11.77
CA THR A 153 6.35 8.47 -12.54
C THR A 153 6.18 9.81 -11.84
N LYS A 154 5.28 9.90 -10.86
CA LYS A 154 4.97 11.14 -10.12
C LYS A 154 5.11 11.01 -8.61
N HIS A 155 5.12 9.78 -8.10
CA HIS A 155 5.14 9.53 -6.67
C HIS A 155 6.48 9.81 -6.02
N GLY A 156 6.43 10.31 -4.78
CA GLY A 156 7.58 10.50 -3.90
C GLY A 156 7.64 9.42 -2.82
N PHE A 157 8.82 8.85 -2.64
CA PHE A 157 9.13 7.85 -1.64
C PHE A 157 9.90 8.47 -0.47
N ASP A 158 9.64 7.97 0.73
CA ASP A 158 10.46 8.26 1.90
C ASP A 158 11.79 7.51 1.83
N VAL A 159 11.77 6.25 1.36
CA VAL A 159 12.97 5.40 1.28
C VAL A 159 13.10 4.78 -0.12
N GLY A 160 14.26 4.93 -0.77
CA GLY A 160 14.63 4.20 -1.98
C GLY A 160 15.63 3.08 -1.66
N LEU A 161 15.32 1.83 -2.01
CA LEU A 161 16.24 0.70 -1.82
C LEU A 161 17.00 0.42 -3.12
N SER A 162 18.32 0.61 -3.10
CA SER A 162 19.19 0.26 -4.23
C SER A 162 20.12 -0.89 -3.87
N PHE A 163 20.12 -1.92 -4.71
CA PHE A 163 20.79 -3.18 -4.41
C PHE A 163 21.08 -3.99 -5.67
N PRO A 164 22.12 -4.84 -5.66
CA PRO A 164 22.39 -5.80 -6.73
C PRO A 164 21.45 -7.00 -6.59
N GLY A 165 21.10 -7.65 -7.71
CA GLY A 165 20.10 -8.72 -7.73
C GLY A 165 20.43 -9.92 -6.83
N GLU A 166 21.71 -10.15 -6.53
CA GLU A 166 22.24 -11.24 -5.69
C GLU A 166 21.74 -11.15 -4.24
N VAL A 167 21.54 -9.93 -3.73
CA VAL A 167 21.08 -9.72 -2.35
C VAL A 167 19.57 -9.50 -2.27
N ARG A 168 18.83 -9.74 -3.36
CA ARG A 168 17.38 -9.56 -3.43
C ARG A 168 16.64 -10.25 -2.29
N ALA A 169 17.04 -11.47 -1.92
CA ALA A 169 16.39 -12.22 -0.86
C ALA A 169 16.48 -11.52 0.52
N LEU A 170 17.60 -10.84 0.80
CA LEU A 170 17.76 -10.02 2.00
C LEU A 170 16.91 -8.75 1.90
N VAL A 171 17.00 -8.05 0.76
CA VAL A 171 16.31 -6.77 0.56
C VAL A 171 14.79 -6.93 0.56
N GLU A 172 14.28 -8.05 0.04
CA GLU A 172 12.84 -8.37 0.11
C GLU A 172 12.37 -8.49 1.56
N GLN A 173 13.16 -9.11 2.45
CA GLN A 173 12.82 -9.20 3.87
C GLN A 173 12.85 -7.82 4.53
N VAL A 174 13.86 -6.99 4.23
CA VAL A 174 13.92 -5.59 4.73
C VAL A 174 12.73 -4.77 4.20
N ALA A 175 12.36 -4.93 2.94
CA ALA A 175 11.23 -4.25 2.31
C ALA A 175 9.89 -4.60 3.00
N ARG A 176 9.69 -5.88 3.36
CA ARG A 176 8.51 -6.31 4.13
C ARG A 176 8.45 -5.66 5.51
N GLU A 177 9.59 -5.59 6.20
CA GLU A 177 9.70 -4.93 7.51
C GLU A 177 9.49 -3.42 7.42
N LEU A 178 9.98 -2.78 6.36
CA LEU A 178 9.71 -1.36 6.06
C LEU A 178 8.22 -1.14 5.77
N GLU A 179 7.60 -1.98 4.96
CA GLU A 179 6.16 -1.89 4.68
C GLU A 179 5.31 -1.94 5.95
N ALA A 180 5.65 -2.83 6.87
CA ALA A 180 4.97 -2.94 8.16
C ALA A 180 5.10 -1.65 8.98
N ARG A 181 6.27 -1.01 8.95
CA ARG A 181 6.62 0.14 9.79
C ARG A 181 6.16 1.49 9.22
N ILE A 182 6.47 1.76 7.95
CA ILE A 182 6.22 3.06 7.29
C ILE A 182 5.08 3.01 6.26
N GLY A 183 4.53 1.81 5.99
CA GLY A 183 3.40 1.62 5.10
C GLY A 183 3.79 1.30 3.64
N PRO A 184 2.82 0.79 2.84
CA PRO A 184 3.05 0.54 1.42
C PRO A 184 3.27 1.86 0.69
N HIS A 185 4.04 1.81 -0.41
CA HIS A 185 4.37 2.97 -1.24
C HIS A 185 5.16 4.10 -0.57
N ALA A 186 5.45 4.03 0.73
CA ALA A 186 6.43 4.91 1.38
C ALA A 186 7.86 4.54 0.98
N TYR A 187 8.09 3.31 0.52
CA TYR A 187 9.38 2.84 0.05
C TYR A 187 9.33 2.38 -1.42
N PHE A 188 10.46 2.53 -2.11
CA PHE A 188 10.68 2.01 -3.44
C PHE A 188 11.45 0.69 -3.38
N TYR A 189 10.81 -0.38 -3.85
CA TYR A 189 11.36 -1.70 -4.09
C TYR A 189 10.86 -2.16 -5.46
N ASP A 190 11.78 -2.55 -6.35
CA ASP A 190 11.51 -2.76 -7.78
C ASP A 190 10.38 -3.77 -8.06
N ASN A 191 10.37 -4.89 -7.35
CA ASN A 191 9.39 -5.97 -7.51
C ASN A 191 7.95 -5.55 -7.16
N ASN A 192 7.76 -4.47 -6.40
CA ASN A 192 6.41 -3.96 -6.13
C ASN A 192 5.80 -3.23 -7.34
N TYR A 193 6.62 -2.87 -8.34
CA TYR A 193 6.21 -2.00 -9.45
C TYR A 193 6.60 -2.54 -10.83
N VAL A 194 6.77 -3.86 -10.98
CA VAL A 194 7.23 -4.52 -12.22
C VAL A 194 6.47 -4.03 -13.47
N SER A 195 5.14 -3.87 -13.38
CA SER A 195 4.31 -3.41 -14.49
C SER A 195 4.63 -1.98 -14.95
N GLN A 196 5.05 -1.10 -14.04
CA GLN A 196 5.40 0.28 -14.34
C GLN A 196 6.87 0.44 -14.74
N LEU A 197 7.74 -0.46 -14.29
CA LEU A 197 9.15 -0.53 -14.66
C LEU A 197 9.37 -1.19 -16.03
N ALA A 198 8.43 -2.01 -16.50
CA ALA A 198 8.46 -2.64 -17.82
C ALA A 198 8.19 -1.63 -18.96
N ARG A 199 9.11 -0.69 -19.16
CA ARG A 199 8.98 0.42 -20.13
C ARG A 199 10.32 0.81 -20.76
N PRO A 200 10.30 1.47 -21.94
CA PRO A 200 11.46 2.17 -22.46
C PRO A 200 11.93 3.29 -21.52
N SER A 201 13.23 3.60 -21.59
CA SER A 201 13.87 4.65 -20.78
C SER A 201 13.64 4.48 -19.27
N LEU A 202 13.62 3.21 -18.81
CA LEU A 202 13.56 2.83 -17.40
C LEU A 202 14.64 3.55 -16.58
N ASP A 203 15.78 3.74 -17.20
CA ASP A 203 16.96 4.35 -16.64
C ASP A 203 16.69 5.79 -16.17
N THR A 204 16.11 6.65 -17.02
CA THR A 204 15.68 8.02 -16.66
C THR A 204 14.71 8.04 -15.48
N LEU A 205 13.76 7.10 -15.47
CA LEU A 205 12.77 7.01 -14.40
C LEU A 205 13.44 6.68 -13.06
N LEU A 206 14.34 5.71 -13.04
CA LEU A 206 15.05 5.31 -11.83
C LEU A 206 15.97 6.42 -11.33
N GLN A 207 16.66 7.15 -12.23
CA GLN A 207 17.46 8.30 -11.82
C GLN A 207 16.63 9.33 -11.08
N ASP A 208 15.45 9.64 -11.61
CA ASP A 208 14.55 10.63 -11.02
C ASP A 208 13.95 10.13 -9.68
N ILE A 209 13.59 8.84 -9.58
CA ILE A 209 13.14 8.23 -8.34
C ILE A 209 14.20 8.37 -7.24
N TYR A 210 15.45 7.98 -7.49
CA TYR A 210 16.50 8.05 -6.47
C TYR A 210 16.91 9.50 -6.19
N ARG A 211 17.11 10.32 -7.23
CA ARG A 211 17.66 11.67 -7.08
C ARG A 211 16.67 12.67 -6.51
N ASN A 212 15.45 12.71 -7.03
CA ASN A 212 14.51 13.79 -6.75
C ASN A 212 13.33 13.33 -5.90
N ARG A 213 13.01 12.02 -5.90
CA ARG A 213 11.77 11.49 -5.34
C ARG A 213 11.98 10.42 -4.28
N SER A 214 13.17 10.34 -3.69
CA SER A 214 13.46 9.52 -2.51
C SER A 214 14.10 10.40 -1.44
N LYS A 215 13.52 10.48 -0.24
CA LYS A 215 14.11 11.28 0.86
C LYS A 215 15.42 10.66 1.34
N LEU A 216 15.38 9.38 1.70
CA LEU A 216 16.54 8.57 2.06
C LEU A 216 16.79 7.48 1.01
N ILE A 217 18.04 7.27 0.65
CA ILE A 217 18.49 6.23 -0.28
C ILE A 217 19.35 5.23 0.49
N VAL A 218 18.89 4.00 0.55
CA VAL A 218 19.59 2.90 1.21
C VAL A 218 20.30 2.08 0.15
N VAL A 219 21.61 2.03 0.24
CA VAL A 219 22.49 1.47 -0.79
C VAL A 219 23.14 0.19 -0.24
N PHE A 220 22.72 -0.96 -0.77
CA PHE A 220 23.25 -2.27 -0.37
C PHE A 220 24.53 -2.59 -1.13
N ILE A 221 25.69 -2.31 -0.52
CA ILE A 221 27.01 -2.39 -1.15
C ILE A 221 27.72 -3.72 -0.88
N GLY A 222 28.43 -4.23 -1.88
CA GLY A 222 29.26 -5.43 -1.79
C GLY A 222 30.01 -5.75 -3.10
N SER A 223 30.59 -6.93 -3.20
CA SER A 223 31.44 -7.36 -4.32
C SER A 223 30.70 -7.35 -5.66
N ASP A 224 29.42 -7.72 -5.62
CA ASP A 224 28.57 -7.79 -6.80
C ASP A 224 27.93 -6.45 -7.18
N TYR A 225 28.07 -5.43 -6.32
CA TYR A 225 27.59 -4.08 -6.61
C TYR A 225 28.25 -3.49 -7.86
N GLN A 226 29.51 -3.86 -8.13
CA GLN A 226 30.26 -3.42 -9.31
C GLN A 226 30.19 -4.40 -10.49
N ARG A 227 29.88 -5.69 -10.25
CA ARG A 227 30.21 -6.77 -11.20
C ARG A 227 29.13 -7.16 -12.20
N LYS A 228 27.86 -6.83 -11.99
CA LYS A 228 26.76 -7.28 -12.88
C LYS A 228 26.11 -6.15 -13.67
N ASP A 229 25.30 -6.55 -14.66
CA ASP A 229 24.44 -5.78 -15.58
C ASP A 229 23.48 -4.80 -14.89
N TRP A 230 24.01 -3.91 -14.05
CA TRP A 230 23.39 -2.64 -13.81
C TRP A 230 23.33 -1.99 -15.20
N CYS A 231 22.14 -1.83 -15.78
CA CYS A 231 21.96 -0.72 -16.71
C CYS A 231 22.49 0.47 -15.90
N GLY A 232 23.69 0.97 -16.21
CA GLY A 232 24.59 1.68 -15.29
C GLY A 232 24.10 3.06 -14.83
N VAL A 233 22.79 3.22 -14.77
CA VAL A 233 22.02 4.44 -14.63
C VAL A 233 21.48 4.59 -13.22
N GLU A 234 21.08 3.50 -12.54
CA GLU A 234 20.83 3.52 -11.09
C GLU A 234 22.12 3.81 -10.33
N PHE A 235 23.19 3.05 -10.63
CA PHE A 235 24.51 3.28 -10.05
C PHE A 235 25.02 4.67 -10.42
N ARG A 236 24.78 5.17 -11.64
CA ARG A 236 25.17 6.55 -12.02
C ARG A 236 24.38 7.58 -11.21
N ALA A 237 23.07 7.45 -11.06
CA ALA A 237 22.29 8.39 -10.25
C ALA A 237 22.77 8.39 -8.79
N ILE A 238 22.96 7.22 -8.20
CA ILE A 238 23.45 7.10 -6.81
C ILE A 238 24.87 7.61 -6.68
N ARG A 239 25.76 7.24 -7.61
CA ARG A 239 27.14 7.75 -7.66
C ARG A 239 27.17 9.26 -7.82
N ASP A 240 26.31 9.84 -8.65
CA ASP A 240 26.22 11.27 -8.85
C ASP A 240 25.75 11.94 -7.54
N ILE A 241 24.78 11.36 -6.82
CA ILE A 241 24.35 11.86 -5.48
C ILE A 241 25.47 11.72 -4.44
N ILE A 242 26.21 10.60 -4.43
CA ILE A 242 27.41 10.39 -3.59
C ILE A 242 28.46 11.45 -3.91
N MET A 243 28.71 11.70 -5.20
CA MET A 243 29.68 12.70 -5.68
C MET A 243 29.25 14.14 -5.38
N GLU A 244 27.95 14.41 -5.40
CA GLU A 244 27.34 15.69 -4.99
C GLU A 244 27.39 15.90 -3.46
N ARG A 245 27.90 14.92 -2.71
CA ARG A 245 28.10 14.97 -1.24
C ARG A 245 26.83 15.23 -0.46
N ASP A 246 25.70 14.76 -0.97
CA ASP A 246 24.43 14.75 -0.25
C ASP A 246 24.39 13.62 0.79
N HIS A 247 25.36 13.64 1.70
CA HIS A 247 25.63 12.58 2.67
C HIS A 247 24.48 12.37 3.67
N GLN A 248 23.56 13.34 3.79
CA GLN A 248 22.41 13.22 4.67
C GLN A 248 21.39 12.22 4.14
N ARG A 249 21.28 12.10 2.81
CA ARG A 249 20.29 11.26 2.13
C ARG A 249 20.77 9.87 1.77
N ILE A 250 22.01 9.51 2.09
CA ILE A 250 22.57 8.19 1.78
C ILE A 250 22.83 7.40 3.06
N MET A 251 22.41 6.14 3.04
CA MET A 251 22.73 5.17 4.08
C MET A 251 23.30 3.89 3.44
N PHE A 252 24.53 3.53 3.80
CA PHE A 252 25.16 2.31 3.30
C PHE A 252 24.80 1.10 4.15
N VAL A 253 24.44 0.01 3.48
CA VAL A 253 24.29 -1.33 4.07
C VAL A 253 25.28 -2.26 3.39
N ARG A 254 26.30 -2.69 4.10
CA ARG A 254 27.35 -3.57 3.59
C ARG A 254 26.92 -5.03 3.72
N VAL A 255 26.93 -5.76 2.61
CA VAL A 255 26.53 -7.18 2.55
C VAL A 255 27.72 -8.15 2.55
N ASP A 256 28.90 -7.70 2.12
CA ASP A 256 30.16 -8.43 2.13
C ASP A 256 31.36 -7.47 2.20
N ASP A 257 32.59 -7.98 2.07
CA ASP A 257 33.81 -7.16 2.14
C ASP A 257 34.27 -6.59 0.78
N GLY A 258 33.44 -6.67 -0.25
CA GLY A 258 33.72 -6.14 -1.58
C GLY A 258 33.95 -4.62 -1.58
N THR A 259 34.82 -4.18 -2.49
CA THR A 259 35.07 -2.76 -2.72
C THR A 259 34.06 -2.19 -3.68
N VAL A 260 33.63 -0.95 -3.44
CA VAL A 260 32.72 -0.21 -4.32
C VAL A 260 33.30 1.17 -4.61
N ASP A 261 33.43 1.51 -5.88
CA ASP A 261 33.92 2.80 -6.35
C ASP A 261 33.05 3.94 -5.80
N GLY A 262 33.70 4.95 -5.23
CA GLY A 262 33.03 6.07 -4.59
C GLY A 262 32.65 5.81 -3.12
N VAL A 263 32.85 4.60 -2.60
CA VAL A 263 32.72 4.29 -1.16
C VAL A 263 34.11 4.09 -0.56
N PHE A 264 34.49 4.97 0.36
CA PHE A 264 35.79 4.95 1.01
C PHE A 264 35.79 4.03 2.24
N LYS A 265 36.98 3.55 2.62
CA LYS A 265 37.15 2.74 3.86
C LYS A 265 36.76 3.49 5.14
N THR A 266 36.72 4.81 5.08
CA THR A 266 36.34 5.70 6.19
C THR A 266 34.84 5.94 6.28
N ASP A 267 34.06 5.53 5.28
CA ASP A 267 32.61 5.74 5.28
C ASP A 267 31.93 4.78 6.25
N GLY A 268 30.95 5.30 7.00
CA GLY A 268 30.13 4.51 7.91
C GLY A 268 29.13 3.65 7.14
N TYR A 269 28.94 2.41 7.58
CA TYR A 269 27.96 1.48 7.01
C TYR A 269 27.31 0.63 8.10
N LEU A 270 26.10 0.18 7.84
CA LEU A 270 25.46 -0.91 8.57
C LEU A 270 25.96 -2.24 8.00
N ASP A 271 26.44 -3.16 8.84
CA ASP A 271 26.86 -4.50 8.37
C ASP A 271 25.68 -5.47 8.43
N ALA A 272 25.15 -5.86 7.26
CA ALA A 272 24.01 -6.78 7.15
C ALA A 272 24.32 -8.20 7.65
N ARG A 273 25.59 -8.55 7.89
CA ARG A 273 25.98 -9.83 8.49
C ARG A 273 25.82 -9.82 10.01
N ARG A 274 25.67 -8.63 10.61
CA ARG A 274 25.53 -8.44 12.07
C ARG A 274 24.10 -8.22 12.53
N PHE A 275 23.20 -7.82 11.62
CA PHE A 275 21.84 -7.42 11.95
C PHE A 275 20.85 -8.16 11.05
N ASP A 276 19.74 -8.60 11.66
CA ASP A 276 18.64 -9.20 10.91
C ASP A 276 17.85 -8.15 10.11
N PRO A 277 16.99 -8.56 9.17
CA PRO A 277 16.23 -7.63 8.34
C PRO A 277 15.34 -6.65 9.13
N ALA A 278 14.75 -7.10 10.23
CA ALA A 278 13.90 -6.28 11.09
C ALA A 278 14.68 -5.14 11.74
N ARG A 279 15.89 -5.44 12.23
CA ARG A 279 16.78 -4.44 12.82
C ARG A 279 17.37 -3.50 11.77
N ILE A 280 17.67 -4.00 10.56
CA ILE A 280 18.07 -3.15 9.43
C ILE A 280 16.96 -2.13 9.11
N ALA A 281 15.70 -2.59 9.00
CA ALA A 281 14.55 -1.72 8.74
C ALA A 281 14.32 -0.69 9.86
N GLU A 282 14.54 -1.06 11.12
CA GLU A 282 14.49 -0.14 12.26
C GLU A 282 15.52 0.98 12.12
N PHE A 283 16.78 0.66 11.83
CA PHE A 283 17.83 1.67 11.62
C PHE A 283 17.54 2.59 10.44
N ILE A 284 16.92 2.08 9.37
CA ILE A 284 16.47 2.89 8.23
C ILE A 284 15.39 3.88 8.68
N CYS A 285 14.42 3.45 9.50
CA CYS A 285 13.37 4.32 10.03
C CYS A 285 13.93 5.39 10.98
N GLU A 286 14.87 5.02 11.86
CA GLU A 286 15.60 5.96 12.72
C GLU A 286 16.31 7.02 11.89
N ARG A 287 16.97 6.60 10.79
CA ARG A 287 17.68 7.53 9.91
C ARG A 287 16.73 8.45 9.14
N LEU A 288 15.63 7.90 8.63
CA LEU A 288 14.59 8.65 7.92
C LEU A 288 14.00 9.77 8.79
N ALA A 289 13.75 9.51 10.07
CA ALA A 289 13.21 10.50 11.01
C ALA A 289 14.11 11.73 11.22
N LEU A 290 15.40 11.63 10.87
CA LEU A 290 16.38 12.72 10.99
C LEU A 290 16.51 13.57 9.73
N ILE A 291 15.88 13.19 8.61
CA ILE A 291 16.02 13.84 7.29
C ILE A 291 14.85 14.81 7.01
N GLY A 292 14.16 15.27 8.06
CA GLY A 292 12.97 16.14 7.98
C GLY A 292 13.11 17.36 7.08
#